data_AF-A0A932JN31-F1
#
_entry.id   AF-A0A932JN31-F1
#
_cell.length_a   1.000
_cell.length_b   1.000
_cell.length_c   1.000
_cell.angle_alpha   90.00
_cell.angle_beta   90.00
_cell.angle_gamma   90.00
#
_symmetry.space_group_name_H-M   'P 1'
#
loop_
_entity.id
_entity.type
_entity.pdbx_description
1 polymer ?
#
loop_
_entity_poly.entity_id
_entity_poly.type
_entity_poly.pdbx_seq_one_letter_code
_entity_poly.pdbx_strand_id
1 'polypeptide(L)' 'LREACSWGKVDTVDEQMVFAEATLALPILASYGFHKGSWKKRRERRFNALLNNVKAPVPAALR' A
#
# COMPACT_ATOMS: atom_id res chain seq x y z
N LEU A 1 14.35 11.81 -4.24
CA LEU A 1 12.91 11.89 -4.60
C LEU A 1 12.45 13.32 -4.89
N ARG A 2 13.30 14.33 -4.68
CA ARG A 2 13.03 15.76 -4.94
C ARG A 2 12.56 16.09 -6.36
N GLU A 3 13.07 15.41 -7.39
CA GLU A 3 12.56 15.59 -8.75
C GLU A 3 11.13 15.07 -8.89
N ALA A 4 10.85 13.86 -8.41
CA ALA A 4 9.48 13.33 -8.40
C ALA A 4 8.52 14.20 -7.55
N CYS A 5 9.02 14.80 -6.46
CA CYS A 5 8.29 15.77 -5.65
C CYS A 5 8.03 17.09 -6.39
N SER A 6 8.99 17.60 -7.18
CA SER A 6 8.77 18.84 -7.95
C SER A 6 7.69 18.69 -9.02
N TRP A 7 7.42 17.46 -9.47
CA TRP A 7 6.29 17.13 -10.34
C TRP A 7 4.99 16.86 -9.58
N GLY A 8 4.98 16.91 -8.24
CA GLY A 8 3.82 16.59 -7.39
C GLY A 8 3.45 15.10 -7.39
N LYS A 9 4.35 14.20 -7.81
CA LYS A 9 4.09 12.75 -7.89
C LYS A 9 4.30 12.03 -6.55
N VAL A 10 5.17 12.58 -5.70
CA VAL A 10 5.57 12.01 -4.41
C VAL A 10 5.54 13.13 -3.38
N ASP A 11 5.10 12.81 -2.17
CA ASP A 11 5.15 13.72 -1.02
C ASP A 11 6.46 13.51 -0.24
N THR A 12 7.04 14.61 0.24
CA THR A 12 8.35 14.67 0.90
C THR A 12 8.40 14.03 2.29
N VAL A 13 7.25 13.71 2.89
CA VAL A 13 7.17 13.34 4.31
C VAL A 13 7.64 11.89 4.56
N ASP A 14 7.22 10.93 3.74
CA ASP A 14 7.41 9.49 4.02
C ASP A 14 8.26 8.79 2.92
N GLU A 15 9.25 9.50 2.39
CA GLU A 15 10.00 9.08 1.22
C GLU A 15 11.45 8.69 1.55
N GLN A 16 11.90 7.52 1.08
CA GLN A 16 13.28 7.07 1.30
C GLN A 16 13.79 6.25 0.11
N MET A 17 14.98 6.59 -0.39
CA MET A 17 15.68 5.80 -1.40
C MET A 17 16.60 4.78 -0.73
N VAL A 18 16.58 3.53 -1.21
CA VAL A 18 17.49 2.46 -0.79
C VAL A 18 18.36 2.08 -1.99
N PHE A 19 19.67 2.28 -1.87
CA PHE A 19 20.63 1.95 -2.94
C PHE A 19 21.15 0.52 -2.75
N ALA A 20 20.48 -0.44 -3.38
CA ALA A 20 20.84 -1.85 -3.36
C ALA A 20 20.27 -2.57 -4.59
N GLU A 21 20.75 -3.77 -4.88
CA GLU A 21 20.12 -4.63 -5.89
C GLU A 21 18.70 -5.03 -5.44
N ALA A 22 17.73 -4.92 -6.34
CA ALA A 22 16.33 -5.18 -6.01
C ALA A 22 16.09 -6.63 -5.56
N THR A 23 16.78 -7.59 -6.16
CA THR A 23 16.67 -9.03 -5.84
C THR A 23 17.07 -9.35 -4.40
N LEU A 24 17.96 -8.54 -3.81
CA LEU A 24 18.41 -8.68 -2.43
C LEU A 24 17.54 -7.87 -1.47
N ALA A 25 17.30 -6.59 -1.78
CA ALA A 25 16.61 -5.69 -0.85
C ALA A 25 15.10 -5.92 -0.80
N LEU A 26 14.46 -6.23 -1.93
CA LEU A 26 13.00 -6.33 -2.02
C LEU A 26 12.42 -7.50 -1.20
N PRO A 27 12.97 -8.73 -1.23
CA PRO A 27 12.42 -9.83 -0.45
C PRO A 27 12.51 -9.58 1.07
N ILE A 28 13.58 -8.94 1.53
CA ILE A 28 13.77 -8.60 2.95
C ILE A 28 12.73 -7.58 3.39
N LEU A 29 12.56 -6.50 2.61
CA LEU A 29 11.59 -5.45 2.92
C LEU A 29 10.15 -5.99 2.92
N ALA A 30 9.79 -6.80 1.92
CA ALA A 30 8.48 -7.43 1.82
C ALA A 30 8.25 -8.41 2.97
N SER A 31 9.25 -9.24 3.29
CA SER A 31 9.19 -10.20 4.40
C SER A 31 8.95 -9.49 5.72
N TYR A 32 9.72 -8.43 6.03
CA TYR A 32 9.53 -7.68 7.26
C TYR A 32 8.13 -7.05 7.35
N GLY A 33 7.67 -6.39 6.27
CA GLY A 33 6.34 -5.78 6.22
C GLY A 33 5.21 -6.79 6.42
N PHE A 34 5.34 -7.99 5.86
CA PHE A 34 4.36 -9.06 6.02
C PHE A 34 4.36 -9.68 7.41
N HIS A 35 5.55 -10.07 7.91
CA HIS A 35 5.70 -10.77 9.19
C HIS A 35 5.40 -9.88 10.40
N LYS A 36 5.55 -8.55 10.27
CA LYS A 36 5.10 -7.58 11.29
C LYS A 36 3.59 -7.68 11.58
N GLY A 37 2.80 -8.24 10.66
CA GLY A 37 1.40 -8.59 10.91
C GLY A 37 0.44 -7.40 10.98
N SER A 38 0.86 -6.18 10.62
CA SER A 38 0.00 -4.99 10.60
C SER A 38 -1.26 -5.17 9.75
N TRP A 39 -1.22 -6.07 8.76
CA TRP A 39 -2.36 -6.40 7.91
C TRP A 39 -3.51 -7.09 8.67
N LYS A 40 -3.22 -7.79 9.78
CA LYS A 40 -4.24 -8.56 10.54
C LYS A 40 -5.30 -7.67 11.18
N LYS A 41 -4.96 -6.42 11.49
CA LYS A 41 -5.88 -5.44 12.09
C LYS A 41 -6.62 -4.60 11.05
N ARG A 42 -6.34 -4.78 9.75
CA ARG A 42 -7.00 -4.00 8.69
C ARG A 42 -8.45 -4.47 8.53
N ARG A 43 -9.37 -3.51 8.43
CA ARG A 43 -10.77 -3.80 8.13
C ARG A 43 -10.89 -4.36 6.71
N GLU A 44 -11.62 -5.48 6.57
CA GLU A 44 -11.89 -6.06 5.26
C GLU A 44 -12.69 -5.10 4.37
N ARG A 45 -12.30 -5.02 3.10
CA ARG A 45 -12.95 -4.14 2.11
C ARG A 45 -14.04 -4.84 1.30
N ARG A 46 -14.13 -6.17 1.32
CA ARG A 46 -15.16 -6.99 0.61
C ARG A 46 -15.49 -6.50 -0.81
N PHE A 47 -14.47 -6.18 -1.62
CA PHE A 47 -14.66 -5.61 -2.97
C PHE A 47 -15.50 -6.50 -3.90
N ASN A 48 -15.45 -7.83 -3.72
CA ASN A 48 -16.31 -8.75 -4.47
C ASN A 48 -17.80 -8.44 -4.31
N ALA A 49 -18.25 -8.00 -3.12
CA ALA A 49 -19.65 -7.65 -2.91
C ALA A 49 -20.07 -6.39 -3.70
N LEU A 50 -19.15 -5.42 -3.86
CA LEU A 50 -19.37 -4.21 -4.66
C LEU A 50 -19.48 -4.55 -6.16
N LEU A 51 -18.62 -5.43 -6.65
CA LEU A 51 -18.57 -5.79 -8.08
C LEU A 51 -19.71 -6.74 -8.49
N ASN A 52 -20.18 -7.59 -7.57
CA ASN A 52 -21.24 -8.56 -7.85
C ASN A 52 -22.65 -7.96 -7.85
N ASN A 53 -22.84 -6.76 -7.30
CA ASN A 53 -24.16 -6.12 -7.24
C ASN A 53 -24.04 -4.60 -7.35
N VAL A 54 -24.64 -4.04 -8.41
CA VAL A 54 -24.66 -2.60 -8.69
C VAL A 54 -25.31 -1.77 -7.58
N LYS A 55 -26.20 -2.37 -6.78
CA LYS A 55 -26.86 -1.73 -5.63
C LYS A 55 -26.15 -1.95 -4.30
N ALA A 56 -24.99 -2.62 -4.29
CA ALA A 56 -24.26 -2.90 -3.07
C ALA A 56 -23.78 -1.60 -2.39
N PRO A 57 -23.94 -1.46 -1.07
CA PRO A 57 -23.43 -0.30 -0.36
C PRO A 57 -21.90 -0.30 -0.35
N VAL A 58 -21.29 0.90 -0.44
CA VAL A 58 -19.83 1.06 -0.39
C VAL A 58 -19.29 0.51 0.94
N PRO A 59 -18.30 -0.40 0.90
CA PRO A 59 -17.70 -0.97 2.10
C PRO A 59 -17.19 0.10 3.06
N ALA A 60 -17.52 -0.04 4.34
CA ALA A 60 -17.13 0.93 5.37
C ALA A 60 -15.62 0.95 5.69
N ALA A 61 -14.80 0.16 4.99
CA ALA A 61 -13.34 0.25 4.98
C ALA A 61 -12.80 1.23 3.93
N LEU A 62 -13.68 1.85 3.14
CA LEU A 62 -13.39 2.90 2.15
C LEU A 62 -13.95 4.27 2.56
N ARG A 63 -14.62 4.34 3.73
CA ARG A 63 -15.02 5.58 4.39
C ARG A 63 -13.97 5.90 5.44
#